data_AF-A0A450SCM9-F1
#
_entry.id   AF-A0A450SCM9-F1
#
_cell.length_a   1.000
_cell.length_b   1.000
_cell.length_c   1.000
_cell.angle_alpha   90.00
_cell.angle_beta   90.00
_cell.angle_gamma   90.00
#
_symmetry.space_group_name_H-M   'P 1'
#
loop_
_entity.id
_entity.type
_entity.pdbx_description
1 polymer ?
#
loop_
_entity_poly.entity_id
_entity_poly.type
_entity_poly.pdbx_seq_one_letter_code
_entity_poly.pdbx_strand_id
1 'polypeptide(L)'
;MNTTKPVCQFRILVVEDQEKWYESMEESLEDILGGEPTRYHWDLAFHATAAKEKVATEHYHFISIDQNLPERPGELVMSKIGRSLWEQFSKTQRFSFRIVYTAYGEPALGANAIRTGKAEYWEKSMTGRTRPERAIYSADGWAERIREILDREYMGYALRQGGEFLPPGIARVTRRMAGSCRVEDSPDFQVPPEKELGYLKDCLVLWESALHLAWAQAMALTQKQYADTGVVATNSETPTDREIDLGRLLPEIAKQGWLGAWGKTIGAGDPETFEGVGGRFLEQTSSPFRQLRDRLSNTFTLDSLQEEVQSSRDPLLTLLDALAFWADNPLLTHVRPVKKEQARWAAEALRGGEQPVEQMEFDASAPIETVHIPENNVFIRWQGPGKEPTLVNLSPFVTVETDENTRRPVLWIISHHRDGIWYRRSLRDGTVHPWKGIAEKERKSLEAAWG
;
A
#
# COMPACT_ATOMS: atom_id res chain seq x y z
N MET A 1 33.24 1.06 -8.70
CA MET A 1 32.30 1.34 -7.61
C MET A 1 30.96 1.68 -8.25
N ASN A 2 30.02 0.72 -8.28
CA ASN A 2 28.66 0.99 -8.74
C ASN A 2 27.93 1.66 -7.56
N THR A 3 27.80 2.98 -7.59
CA THR A 3 26.88 3.70 -6.70
C THR A 3 25.46 3.43 -7.20
N THR A 4 24.89 2.30 -6.81
CA THR A 4 23.45 2.07 -6.96
C THR A 4 22.74 3.14 -6.16
N LYS A 5 22.06 4.07 -6.87
CA LYS A 5 21.13 5.02 -6.26
C LYS A 5 20.14 4.22 -5.40
N PRO A 6 19.75 4.69 -4.20
CA PRO A 6 18.71 4.04 -3.42
C PRO A 6 17.46 3.89 -4.30
N VAL A 7 16.90 2.69 -4.32
CA VAL A 7 15.74 2.34 -5.16
C VAL A 7 14.44 2.90 -4.55
N CYS A 8 14.42 3.10 -3.23
CA CYS A 8 13.32 3.69 -2.47
C CYS A 8 13.75 5.03 -1.85
N GLN A 9 12.92 6.06 -2.03
CA GLN A 9 13.04 7.38 -1.42
C GLN A 9 11.94 7.55 -0.36
N PHE A 10 12.33 7.70 0.90
CA PHE A 10 11.41 8.02 1.97
C PHE A 10 10.85 9.43 1.81
N ARG A 11 9.54 9.55 2.01
CA ARG A 11 8.78 10.78 1.86
C ARG A 11 8.18 11.20 3.20
N ILE A 12 8.43 12.43 3.60
CA ILE A 12 8.04 12.99 4.89
C ILE A 12 7.06 14.15 4.62
N LEU A 13 5.92 14.16 5.31
CA LEU A 13 5.03 15.32 5.32
C LEU A 13 5.08 15.99 6.70
N VAL A 14 5.39 17.28 6.72
CA VAL A 14 5.33 18.11 7.93
C VAL A 14 4.16 19.08 7.79
N VAL A 15 3.26 19.07 8.77
CA VAL A 15 2.14 19.99 8.85
C VAL A 15 2.29 20.88 10.08
N GLU A 16 2.67 22.13 9.88
CA GLU A 16 3.02 23.10 10.93
C GLU A 16 2.62 24.51 10.48
N ASP A 17 1.87 25.24 11.30
CA ASP A 17 1.38 26.58 10.96
C ASP A 17 2.28 27.71 11.48
N GLN A 18 3.13 27.46 12.48
CA GLN A 18 3.96 28.50 13.09
C GLN A 18 5.25 28.73 12.31
N GLU A 19 5.39 29.94 11.76
CA GLU A 19 6.51 30.32 10.89
C GLU A 19 7.89 29.93 11.46
N LYS A 20 8.20 30.45 12.65
CA LYS A 20 9.48 30.19 13.32
C LYS A 20 9.75 28.72 13.60
N TRP A 21 8.69 27.95 13.85
CA TRP A 21 8.86 26.53 14.18
C TRP A 21 9.08 25.72 12.92
N TYR A 22 8.35 26.01 11.84
CA TYR A 22 8.60 25.34 10.57
C TYR A 22 10.02 25.66 10.06
N GLU A 23 10.48 26.91 10.16
CA GLU A 23 11.82 27.30 9.68
C GLU A 23 12.89 26.48 10.39
N SER A 24 12.78 26.37 11.73
CA SER A 24 13.68 25.54 12.52
C SER A 24 13.59 24.06 12.15
N MET A 25 12.39 23.53 11.87
CA MET A 25 12.23 22.13 11.47
C MET A 25 12.80 21.86 10.07
N GLU A 26 12.64 22.78 9.13
CA GLU A 26 13.19 22.68 7.79
C GLU A 26 14.72 22.73 7.80
N GLU A 27 15.31 23.66 8.55
CA GLU A 27 16.77 23.72 8.79
C GLU A 27 17.28 22.40 9.39
N SER A 28 16.63 21.87 10.42
CA SER A 28 17.03 20.59 11.02
C SER A 28 16.87 19.39 10.07
N LEU A 29 15.86 19.37 9.18
CA LEU A 29 15.74 18.33 8.15
C LEU A 29 16.89 18.42 7.14
N GLU A 30 17.22 19.62 6.68
CA GLU A 30 18.33 19.83 5.76
C GLU A 30 19.66 19.39 6.39
N ASP A 31 19.91 19.77 7.64
CA ASP A 31 21.15 19.42 8.35
C ASP A 31 21.29 17.91 8.59
N ILE A 32 20.19 17.21 8.92
CA ILE A 32 20.21 15.80 9.32
C ILE A 32 20.00 14.84 8.15
N LEU A 33 19.18 15.22 7.15
CA LEU A 33 18.76 14.38 6.03
C LEU A 33 19.20 14.90 4.66
N GLY A 34 19.50 16.20 4.52
CA GLY A 34 19.86 16.85 3.24
C GLY A 34 21.14 16.32 2.59
N GLY A 35 22.00 15.64 3.37
CA GLY A 35 23.16 14.92 2.85
C GLY A 35 22.82 13.70 1.96
N GLU A 36 21.57 13.22 2.01
CA GLU A 36 21.08 12.07 1.23
C GLU A 36 19.78 12.37 0.48
N PRO A 37 19.78 13.32 -0.48
CA PRO A 37 18.55 13.80 -1.13
C PRO A 37 17.90 12.74 -2.03
N THR A 38 18.63 11.70 -2.41
CA THR A 38 18.09 10.54 -3.13
C THR A 38 17.35 9.58 -2.19
N ARG A 39 17.61 9.63 -0.88
CA ARG A 39 17.00 8.76 0.13
C ARG A 39 15.83 9.43 0.84
N TYR A 40 15.89 10.73 1.08
CA TYR A 40 14.83 11.46 1.78
C TYR A 40 14.29 12.59 0.90
N HIS A 41 12.98 12.79 0.99
CA HIS A 41 12.28 13.94 0.46
C HIS A 41 11.25 14.38 1.48
N TRP A 42 11.07 15.68 1.66
CA TRP A 42 10.06 16.21 2.55
C TRP A 42 9.22 17.31 1.89
N ASP A 43 7.98 17.36 2.33
CA ASP A 43 6.99 18.35 1.95
C ASP A 43 6.49 19.09 3.19
N LEU A 44 6.20 20.37 3.03
CA LEU A 44 5.65 21.24 4.08
C LEU A 44 4.22 21.67 3.76
N ALA A 45 3.35 21.68 4.76
CA ALA A 45 1.99 22.21 4.66
C ALA A 45 1.64 23.08 5.88
N PHE A 46 1.23 24.32 5.62
CA PHE A 46 0.96 25.30 6.70
C PHE A 46 -0.48 25.27 7.23
N HIS A 47 -1.34 24.46 6.64
CA HIS A 47 -2.75 24.33 7.01
C HIS A 47 -3.34 23.02 6.50
N ALA A 48 -4.49 22.63 7.05
CA ALA A 48 -5.08 21.31 6.77
C ALA A 48 -5.42 21.09 5.29
N THR A 49 -5.92 22.13 4.58
CA THR A 49 -6.26 22.00 3.15
C THR A 49 -5.03 21.65 2.30
N ALA A 50 -3.88 22.31 2.50
CA ALA A 50 -2.66 22.02 1.76
C ALA A 50 -2.13 20.60 2.06
N ALA A 51 -2.21 20.17 3.32
CA ALA A 51 -1.84 18.81 3.69
C ALA A 51 -2.73 17.76 3.00
N LYS A 52 -4.05 18.02 2.90
CA LYS A 52 -5.00 17.14 2.20
C LYS A 52 -4.70 17.05 0.70
N GLU A 53 -4.33 18.16 0.06
CA GLU A 53 -3.95 18.20 -1.35
C GLU A 53 -2.69 17.36 -1.61
N LYS A 54 -1.66 17.50 -0.77
CA LYS A 54 -0.43 16.70 -0.84
C LYS A 54 -0.67 15.21 -0.66
N VAL A 55 -1.43 14.82 0.37
CA VAL A 55 -1.81 13.41 0.60
C VAL A 55 -2.75 12.87 -0.49
N ALA A 56 -3.45 13.73 -1.23
CA ALA A 56 -4.27 13.27 -2.36
C ALA A 56 -3.40 12.80 -3.54
N THR A 57 -2.20 13.37 -3.72
CA THR A 57 -1.34 13.09 -4.86
C THR A 57 -0.17 12.17 -4.53
N GLU A 58 0.27 12.11 -3.28
CA GLU A 58 1.47 11.35 -2.88
C GLU A 58 1.24 10.46 -1.66
N HIS A 59 1.97 9.35 -1.61
CA HIS A 59 2.14 8.54 -0.40
C HIS A 59 3.34 9.02 0.41
N TYR A 60 3.14 9.17 1.73
CA TYR A 60 4.18 9.52 2.67
C TYR A 60 4.52 8.33 3.57
N HIS A 61 5.80 8.20 3.91
CA HIS A 61 6.29 7.19 4.84
C HIS A 61 6.23 7.70 6.28
N PHE A 62 6.35 9.02 6.46
CA PHE A 62 6.23 9.69 7.75
C PHE A 62 5.34 10.92 7.64
N ILE A 63 4.43 11.12 8.59
CA ILE A 63 3.62 12.34 8.68
C ILE A 63 3.69 12.91 10.10
N SER A 64 4.16 14.15 10.20
CA SER A 64 4.18 14.97 11.42
C SER A 64 3.09 16.02 11.35
N ILE A 65 2.19 16.07 12.33
CA ILE A 65 1.04 17.00 12.34
C ILE A 65 1.06 17.83 13.62
N ASP A 66 1.08 19.15 13.55
CA ASP A 66 0.76 19.99 14.71
C ASP A 66 -0.70 19.74 15.13
N GLN A 67 -0.90 19.51 16.43
CA GLN A 67 -2.21 19.39 17.04
C GLN A 67 -3.11 20.59 16.74
N ASN A 68 -2.56 21.80 16.76
CA ASN A 68 -3.28 23.05 16.59
C ASN A 68 -2.96 23.63 15.21
N LEU A 69 -3.93 23.57 14.29
CA LEU A 69 -3.75 24.06 12.92
C LEU A 69 -4.99 24.81 12.43
N PRO A 70 -4.84 25.76 11.50
CA PRO A 70 -5.95 26.32 10.75
C PRO A 70 -6.36 25.41 9.57
N GLU A 71 -7.59 25.52 9.09
CA GLU A 71 -8.05 24.74 7.92
C GLU A 71 -7.53 25.35 6.61
N ARG A 72 -7.48 26.69 6.55
CA ARG A 72 -7.01 27.51 5.43
C ARG A 72 -6.16 28.69 5.90
N PRO A 73 -5.40 29.34 5.01
CA PRO A 73 -4.63 30.53 5.35
C PRO A 73 -5.49 31.63 5.98
N GLY A 74 -5.04 32.17 7.12
CA GLY A 74 -5.71 33.27 7.83
C GLY A 74 -6.93 32.88 8.67
N GLU A 75 -7.30 31.59 8.73
CA GLU A 75 -8.37 31.11 9.62
C GLU A 75 -7.87 30.88 11.06
N LEU A 76 -8.81 30.69 11.98
CA LEU A 76 -8.50 30.41 13.39
C LEU A 76 -7.82 29.04 13.54
N VAL A 77 -6.73 29.01 14.31
CA VAL A 77 -6.04 27.79 14.71
C VAL A 77 -6.90 27.00 15.70
N MET A 78 -7.20 25.73 15.40
CA MET A 78 -8.04 24.91 16.27
C MET A 78 -7.57 23.45 16.36
N SER A 79 -7.50 22.94 17.58
CA SER A 79 -7.15 21.55 17.90
C SER A 79 -8.03 20.48 17.21
N LYS A 80 -9.31 20.80 16.98
CA LYS A 80 -10.25 19.93 16.27
C LYS A 80 -9.87 19.69 14.80
N ILE A 81 -9.16 20.65 14.18
CA ILE A 81 -8.75 20.59 12.77
C ILE A 81 -7.58 19.61 12.65
N GLY A 82 -6.54 19.75 13.47
CA GLY A 82 -5.43 18.79 13.54
C GLY A 82 -5.91 17.37 13.84
N ARG A 83 -6.84 17.22 14.80
CA ARG A 83 -7.48 15.93 15.09
C ARG A 83 -8.23 15.36 13.87
N SER A 84 -9.03 16.16 13.18
CA SER A 84 -9.77 15.69 12.00
C SER A 84 -8.84 15.28 10.86
N LEU A 85 -7.73 16.02 10.68
CA LEU A 85 -6.72 15.71 9.67
C LEU A 85 -6.03 14.38 9.98
N TRP A 86 -5.62 14.18 11.24
CA TRP A 86 -5.09 12.92 11.75
C TRP A 86 -6.03 11.73 11.48
N GLU A 87 -7.30 11.84 11.89
CA GLU A 87 -8.30 10.79 11.72
C GLU A 87 -8.61 10.49 10.24
N GLN A 88 -8.46 11.48 9.36
CA GLN A 88 -8.57 11.28 7.92
C GLN A 88 -7.35 10.52 7.38
N PHE A 89 -6.14 10.95 7.72
CA PHE A 89 -4.91 10.32 7.24
C PHE A 89 -4.74 8.89 7.74
N SER A 90 -5.23 8.54 8.93
CA SER A 90 -5.21 7.14 9.40
C SER A 90 -6.04 6.19 8.53
N LYS A 91 -6.95 6.71 7.70
CA LYS A 91 -7.77 5.94 6.75
C LYS A 91 -7.25 5.94 5.33
N THR A 92 -6.44 6.94 4.95
CA THR A 92 -6.02 7.17 3.56
C THR A 92 -4.51 7.12 3.34
N GLN A 93 -3.75 6.84 4.40
CA GLN A 93 -2.29 6.77 4.45
C GLN A 93 -1.87 5.67 5.44
N ARG A 94 -2.42 4.46 5.30
CA ARG A 94 -2.33 3.39 6.32
C ARG A 94 -0.91 2.97 6.63
N PHE A 95 -0.02 3.01 5.64
CA PHE A 95 1.38 2.60 5.78
C PHE A 95 2.31 3.70 6.30
N SER A 96 1.83 4.94 6.42
CA SER A 96 2.63 6.02 6.99
C SER A 96 2.81 5.84 8.49
N PHE A 97 4.03 5.98 8.99
CA PHE A 97 4.26 6.26 10.40
C PHE A 97 3.80 7.69 10.69
N ARG A 98 3.09 7.89 11.79
CA ARG A 98 2.44 9.18 12.00
C ARG A 98 2.52 9.61 13.46
N ILE A 99 2.84 10.88 13.65
CA ILE A 99 2.96 11.49 14.97
C ILE A 99 2.15 12.78 15.02
N VAL A 100 1.62 13.09 16.20
CA VAL A 100 1.00 14.37 16.51
C VAL A 100 1.94 15.14 17.41
N TYR A 101 2.29 16.35 16.99
CA TYR A 101 3.18 17.23 17.70
C TYR A 101 2.37 18.29 18.44
N THR A 102 2.68 18.54 19.72
CA THR A 102 1.94 19.47 20.58
C THR A 102 2.88 20.41 21.32
N ALA A 103 2.40 21.58 21.74
CA ALA A 103 3.17 22.48 22.59
C ALA A 103 3.47 21.84 23.96
N TYR A 104 4.58 22.23 24.58
CA TYR A 104 4.99 21.71 25.89
C TYR A 104 3.93 21.92 26.96
N GLY A 105 3.57 20.84 27.66
CA GLY A 105 2.58 20.88 28.73
C GLY A 105 1.13 21.09 28.27
N GLU A 106 0.86 21.15 26.95
CA GLU A 106 -0.49 21.02 26.44
C GLU A 106 -0.94 19.55 26.51
N PRO A 107 -2.15 19.27 27.02
CA PRO A 107 -2.64 17.91 27.06
C PRO A 107 -2.81 17.38 25.64
N ALA A 108 -2.12 16.28 25.32
CA ALA A 108 -2.43 15.48 24.16
C ALA A 108 -3.94 15.20 24.13
N LEU A 109 -4.61 15.49 23.01
CA LEU A 109 -6.06 15.29 22.85
C LEU A 109 -6.50 13.80 22.91
N GLY A 110 -5.61 12.88 23.30
CA GLY A 110 -5.57 11.53 22.77
C GLY A 110 -5.49 10.37 23.75
N ALA A 111 -6.02 10.43 24.98
CA ALA A 111 -6.36 9.19 25.70
C ALA A 111 -7.36 8.30 24.90
N ASN A 112 -8.04 8.88 23.89
CA ASN A 112 -8.91 8.19 22.94
C ASN A 112 -8.27 7.87 21.56
N ALA A 113 -7.03 8.32 21.27
CA ALA A 113 -6.35 8.05 19.99
C ALA A 113 -5.99 6.55 19.79
N ILE A 114 -6.04 5.78 20.88
CA ILE A 114 -5.86 4.33 20.90
C ILE A 114 -6.94 3.60 20.06
N ARG A 115 -8.14 4.20 19.84
CA ARG A 115 -9.22 3.59 19.04
C ARG A 115 -9.15 3.83 17.53
N THR A 116 -8.29 4.74 17.02
CA THR A 116 -8.36 5.21 15.62
C THR A 116 -7.03 5.17 14.84
N GLY A 117 -6.04 4.40 15.30
CA GLY A 117 -4.81 4.14 14.54
C GLY A 117 -3.48 4.50 15.21
N LYS A 118 -3.47 4.64 16.55
CA LYS A 118 -2.26 4.81 17.40
C LYS A 118 -1.28 5.87 16.88
N ALA A 119 -1.65 7.15 16.97
CA ALA A 119 -0.67 8.24 16.83
C ALA A 119 0.24 8.26 18.06
N GLU A 120 1.54 8.40 17.84
CA GLU A 120 2.45 8.82 18.91
C GLU A 120 2.30 10.33 19.13
N TYR A 121 2.35 10.76 20.38
CA TYR A 121 2.30 12.17 20.75
C TYR A 121 3.68 12.61 21.22
N TRP A 122 4.18 13.66 20.59
CA TRP A 122 5.48 14.24 20.88
C TRP A 122 5.29 15.73 21.24
N GLU A 123 6.09 16.23 22.18
CA GLU A 123 6.02 17.61 22.68
C GLU A 123 7.16 18.48 22.13
N LYS A 124 6.84 19.73 21.79
CA LYS A 124 7.79 20.80 21.44
C LYS A 124 8.68 21.13 22.64
N SER A 125 10.01 21.12 22.49
CA SER A 125 10.91 21.49 23.60
C SER A 125 10.98 23.00 23.80
N MET A 126 10.61 23.47 25.00
CA MET A 126 10.77 24.88 25.40
C MET A 126 12.22 25.29 25.67
N THR A 127 13.13 24.32 25.83
CA THR A 127 14.52 24.57 26.24
C THR A 127 15.53 24.28 25.13
N GLY A 128 15.05 23.89 23.94
CA GLY A 128 15.90 23.39 22.86
C GLY A 128 16.57 22.04 23.14
N ARG A 129 16.25 21.38 24.26
CA ARG A 129 16.81 20.07 24.63
C ARG A 129 15.82 18.95 24.33
N THR A 130 16.31 17.89 23.71
CA THR A 130 15.58 16.64 23.48
C THR A 130 15.62 15.73 24.70
N ARG A 131 14.46 15.14 25.03
CA ARG A 131 14.24 14.15 26.10
C ARG A 131 13.34 13.03 25.56
N PRO A 132 13.91 12.07 24.81
CA PRO A 132 13.14 11.03 24.12
C PRO A 132 12.28 10.18 25.08
N GLU A 133 12.76 9.96 26.30
CA GLU A 133 12.07 9.18 27.33
C GLU A 133 10.76 9.83 27.81
N ARG A 134 10.57 11.12 27.50
CA ARG A 134 9.34 11.87 27.75
C ARG A 134 8.64 12.31 26.47
N ALA A 135 9.11 11.82 25.31
CA ALA A 135 8.67 12.26 24.00
C ALA A 135 8.75 13.79 23.78
N ILE A 136 9.73 14.47 24.39
CA ILE A 136 9.96 15.92 24.19
C ILE A 136 11.13 16.10 23.23
N TYR A 137 10.95 16.86 22.17
CA TYR A 137 11.95 17.01 21.11
C TYR A 137 12.27 18.48 20.80
N SER A 138 13.54 18.81 20.58
CA SER A 138 13.90 19.98 19.77
C SER A 138 13.65 19.69 18.29
N ALA A 139 13.79 20.68 17.40
CA ALA A 139 13.75 20.45 15.96
C ALA A 139 14.80 19.41 15.52
N ASP A 140 16.05 19.54 15.99
CA ASP A 140 17.13 18.58 15.68
C ASP A 140 16.79 17.16 16.17
N GLY A 141 16.39 17.02 17.44
CA GLY A 141 16.07 15.70 17.98
C GLY A 141 14.83 15.08 17.33
N TRP A 142 13.89 15.90 16.86
CA TRP A 142 12.76 15.47 16.08
C TRP A 142 13.21 14.93 14.71
N ALA A 143 14.10 15.64 14.00
CA ALA A 143 14.63 15.20 12.71
C ALA A 143 15.48 13.92 12.85
N GLU A 144 16.32 13.83 13.89
CA GLU A 144 17.10 12.62 14.21
C GLU A 144 16.19 11.42 14.47
N ARG A 145 15.09 11.62 15.21
CA ARG A 145 14.13 10.55 15.50
C ARG A 145 13.38 10.11 14.25
N ILE A 146 13.02 11.03 13.35
CA ILE A 146 12.44 10.68 12.05
C ILE A 146 13.40 9.79 11.26
N ARG A 147 14.67 10.17 11.17
CA ARG A 147 15.70 9.36 10.50
C ARG A 147 15.75 7.96 11.10
N GLU A 148 15.82 7.87 12.42
CA GLU A 148 15.87 6.59 13.13
C GLU A 148 14.65 5.70 12.81
N ILE A 149 13.44 6.27 12.84
CA ILE A 149 12.22 5.54 12.52
C ILE A 149 12.26 5.04 11.08
N LEU A 150 12.58 5.90 10.12
CA LEU A 150 12.62 5.53 8.70
C LEU A 150 13.68 4.46 8.42
N ASP A 151 14.86 4.60 9.02
CA ASP A 151 16.01 3.73 8.73
C ASP A 151 16.02 2.42 9.51
N ARG A 152 15.31 2.34 10.63
CA ARG A 152 15.39 1.15 11.49
C ARG A 152 14.04 0.53 11.75
N GLU A 153 12.98 1.32 11.92
CA GLU A 153 11.71 0.83 12.43
C GLU A 153 10.62 0.69 11.35
N TYR A 154 10.70 1.50 10.29
CA TYR A 154 9.62 1.67 9.34
C TYR A 154 9.25 0.39 8.62
N MET A 155 10.22 -0.41 8.18
CA MET A 155 9.90 -1.67 7.49
C MET A 155 9.13 -2.64 8.40
N GLY A 156 9.53 -2.76 9.66
CA GLY A 156 8.79 -3.54 10.65
C GLY A 156 7.39 -2.97 10.90
N TYR A 157 7.26 -1.65 10.95
CA TYR A 157 5.96 -0.95 11.03
C TYR A 157 5.07 -1.26 9.82
N ALA A 158 5.55 -1.05 8.61
CA ALA A 158 4.82 -1.26 7.35
C ALA A 158 4.38 -2.72 7.18
N LEU A 159 5.20 -3.70 7.56
CA LEU A 159 4.79 -5.12 7.56
C LEU A 159 3.63 -5.39 8.54
N ARG A 160 3.62 -4.74 9.71
CA ARG A 160 2.50 -4.84 10.67
C ARG A 160 1.24 -4.19 10.12
N GLN A 161 1.35 -3.00 9.50
CA GLN A 161 0.24 -2.37 8.80
C GLN A 161 -0.29 -3.27 7.68
N GLY A 162 0.61 -3.91 6.93
CA GLY A 162 0.25 -4.89 5.91
C GLY A 162 -0.54 -6.06 6.48
N GLY A 163 -0.16 -6.52 7.67
CA GLY A 163 -0.85 -7.58 8.39
C GLY A 163 -2.29 -7.27 8.79
N GLU A 164 -2.60 -5.99 8.98
CA GLU A 164 -3.91 -5.49 9.39
C GLU A 164 -4.77 -5.12 8.17
N PHE A 165 -4.17 -4.44 7.19
CA PHE A 165 -4.92 -3.72 6.16
C PHE A 165 -4.92 -4.36 4.78
N LEU A 166 -3.96 -5.25 4.46
CA LEU A 166 -3.93 -5.91 3.16
C LEU A 166 -4.94 -7.06 3.06
N PRO A 167 -5.23 -7.56 1.86
CA PRO A 167 -6.10 -8.71 1.68
C PRO A 167 -5.59 -9.96 2.44
N PRO A 168 -6.47 -10.88 2.89
CA PRO A 168 -6.14 -11.93 3.88
C PRO A 168 -4.89 -12.77 3.59
N GLY A 169 -4.67 -13.16 2.34
CA GLY A 169 -3.51 -13.94 1.92
C GLY A 169 -2.18 -13.18 2.06
N ILE A 170 -2.15 -11.96 1.52
CA ILE A 170 -1.00 -11.04 1.58
C ILE A 170 -0.73 -10.61 3.03
N ALA A 171 -1.78 -10.29 3.78
CA ALA A 171 -1.71 -9.93 5.18
C ALA A 171 -1.19 -11.06 6.09
N ARG A 172 -1.40 -12.32 5.71
CA ARG A 172 -0.83 -13.46 6.43
C ARG A 172 0.70 -13.51 6.27
N VAL A 173 1.18 -13.29 5.04
CA VAL A 173 2.61 -13.31 4.72
C VAL A 173 3.32 -12.15 5.43
N THR A 174 2.79 -10.92 5.35
CA THR A 174 3.36 -9.75 6.02
C THR A 174 3.42 -9.89 7.54
N ARG A 175 2.39 -10.49 8.18
CA ARG A 175 2.44 -10.83 9.62
C ARG A 175 3.57 -11.80 9.97
N ARG A 176 3.74 -12.83 9.16
CA ARG A 176 4.81 -13.82 9.35
C ARG A 176 6.17 -13.17 9.20
N MET A 177 6.36 -12.36 8.17
CA MET A 177 7.57 -11.55 7.98
C MET A 177 7.83 -10.62 9.17
N ALA A 178 6.82 -9.88 9.62
CA ALA A 178 6.95 -9.01 10.79
C ALA A 178 7.38 -9.76 12.06
N GLY A 179 6.89 -11.00 12.24
CA GLY A 179 7.32 -11.88 13.34
C GLY A 179 8.74 -12.44 13.17
N SER A 180 9.23 -12.52 11.94
CA SER A 180 10.62 -12.89 11.64
C SER A 180 11.60 -11.73 11.91
N CYS A 181 11.16 -10.48 11.76
CA CYS A 181 12.00 -9.29 11.99
C CYS A 181 12.14 -8.85 13.44
N ARG A 182 11.49 -9.52 14.40
CA ARG A 182 11.58 -9.15 15.82
C ARG A 182 12.73 -9.88 16.50
N VAL A 183 13.63 -9.08 17.08
CA VAL A 183 14.65 -9.50 18.04
C VAL A 183 14.30 -8.90 19.39
N GLU A 184 13.75 -9.71 20.30
CA GLU A 184 13.38 -9.29 21.65
C GLU A 184 12.46 -8.04 21.66
N ASP A 185 12.75 -7.04 22.50
CA ASP A 185 12.01 -5.77 22.60
C ASP A 185 12.58 -4.68 21.68
N SER A 186 13.52 -5.00 20.78
CA SER A 186 14.13 -4.01 19.87
C SER A 186 13.13 -3.57 18.79
N PRO A 187 13.01 -2.25 18.52
CA PRO A 187 12.20 -1.74 17.42
C PRO A 187 12.90 -1.88 16.06
N ASP A 188 14.20 -2.23 16.05
CA ASP A 188 15.01 -2.36 14.84
C ASP A 188 14.52 -3.48 13.92
N PHE A 189 14.55 -3.21 12.62
CA PHE A 189 14.48 -4.24 11.61
C PHE A 189 15.77 -5.07 11.63
N GLN A 190 15.68 -6.27 12.20
CA GLN A 190 16.74 -7.27 12.16
C GLN A 190 16.12 -8.65 11.99
N VAL A 191 16.63 -9.44 11.06
CA VAL A 191 16.20 -10.83 10.89
C VAL A 191 17.24 -11.72 11.56
N PRO A 192 16.88 -12.49 12.60
CA PRO A 192 17.80 -13.46 13.21
C PRO A 192 18.30 -14.48 12.18
N PRO A 193 19.57 -14.94 12.28
CA PRO A 193 20.16 -15.89 11.33
C PRO A 193 19.30 -17.13 11.08
N GLU A 194 18.66 -17.68 12.12
CA GLU A 194 17.82 -18.88 12.01
C GLU A 194 16.50 -18.65 11.25
N LYS A 195 16.12 -17.40 11.00
CA LYS A 195 14.88 -17.01 10.30
C LYS A 195 15.13 -16.48 8.89
N GLU A 196 16.38 -16.24 8.49
CA GLU A 196 16.73 -15.58 7.21
C GLU A 196 16.15 -16.29 5.99
N LEU A 197 16.35 -17.62 5.87
CA LEU A 197 15.82 -18.38 4.74
C LEU A 197 14.29 -18.34 4.66
N GLY A 198 13.62 -18.42 5.81
CA GLY A 198 12.15 -18.32 5.89
C GLY A 198 11.67 -16.94 5.48
N TYR A 199 12.35 -15.89 5.94
CA TYR A 199 12.06 -14.51 5.60
C TYR A 199 12.21 -14.24 4.09
N LEU A 200 13.31 -14.69 3.47
CA LEU A 200 13.53 -14.52 2.03
C LEU A 200 12.48 -15.26 1.19
N LYS A 201 12.08 -16.48 1.59
CA LYS A 201 10.97 -17.19 0.96
C LYS A 201 9.66 -16.43 1.09
N ASP A 202 9.41 -15.83 2.24
CA ASP A 202 8.22 -15.00 2.45
C ASP A 202 8.24 -13.71 1.61
N CYS A 203 9.40 -13.08 1.40
CA CYS A 203 9.55 -11.97 0.45
C CYS A 203 9.10 -12.39 -0.96
N LEU A 204 9.53 -13.57 -1.43
CA LEU A 204 9.13 -14.08 -2.74
C LEU A 204 7.63 -14.36 -2.82
N VAL A 205 7.05 -14.99 -1.80
CA VAL A 205 5.59 -15.24 -1.76
C VAL A 205 4.81 -13.94 -1.74
N LEU A 206 5.28 -12.93 -1.00
CA LEU A 206 4.66 -11.60 -0.95
C LEU A 206 4.69 -10.93 -2.32
N TRP A 207 5.86 -10.91 -2.96
CA TRP A 207 6.05 -10.37 -4.30
C TRP A 207 5.17 -11.08 -5.34
N GLU A 208 5.20 -12.41 -5.39
CA GLU A 208 4.39 -13.17 -6.34
C GLU A 208 2.89 -12.91 -6.14
N SER A 209 2.43 -12.81 -4.89
CA SER A 209 1.03 -12.49 -4.59
C SER A 209 0.64 -11.10 -5.09
N ALA A 210 1.49 -10.09 -4.85
CA ALA A 210 1.28 -8.72 -5.33
C ALA A 210 1.28 -8.65 -6.86
N LEU A 211 2.23 -9.33 -7.52
CA LEU A 211 2.34 -9.40 -8.97
C LEU A 211 1.09 -10.00 -9.62
N HIS A 212 0.61 -11.13 -9.10
CA HIS A 212 -0.60 -11.77 -9.64
C HIS A 212 -1.85 -10.91 -9.41
N LEU A 213 -1.96 -10.23 -8.26
CA LEU A 213 -3.08 -9.35 -7.98
C LEU A 213 -3.06 -8.11 -8.89
N ALA A 214 -1.88 -7.51 -9.08
CA ALA A 214 -1.67 -6.41 -10.03
C ALA A 214 -2.09 -6.82 -11.45
N TRP A 215 -1.63 -7.99 -11.91
CA TRP A 215 -1.99 -8.52 -13.22
C TRP A 215 -3.49 -8.75 -13.37
N ALA A 216 -4.14 -9.41 -12.41
CA ALA A 216 -5.59 -9.65 -12.47
C ALA A 216 -6.41 -8.35 -12.43
N GLN A 217 -5.95 -7.35 -11.69
CA GLN A 217 -6.55 -6.02 -11.68
C GLN A 217 -6.36 -5.30 -13.01
N ALA A 218 -5.17 -5.37 -13.61
CA ALA A 218 -4.91 -4.81 -14.94
C ALA A 218 -5.82 -5.45 -15.99
N MET A 219 -5.99 -6.78 -15.95
CA MET A 219 -6.91 -7.51 -16.82
C MET A 219 -8.37 -7.05 -16.66
N ALA A 220 -8.81 -6.82 -15.43
CA ALA A 220 -10.15 -6.28 -15.17
C ALA A 220 -10.33 -4.89 -15.78
N LEU A 221 -9.34 -4.00 -15.61
CA LEU A 221 -9.37 -2.65 -16.14
C LEU A 221 -9.34 -2.60 -17.68
N THR A 222 -8.79 -3.60 -18.35
CA THR A 222 -8.76 -3.70 -19.83
C THR A 222 -9.94 -4.47 -20.43
N GLN A 223 -10.97 -4.82 -19.65
CA GLN A 223 -12.20 -5.34 -20.24
C GLN A 223 -12.98 -4.23 -20.94
N LYS A 224 -13.76 -4.59 -21.97
CA LYS A 224 -14.60 -3.67 -22.75
C LYS A 224 -15.49 -2.73 -21.91
N GLN A 225 -15.88 -3.15 -20.71
CA GLN A 225 -16.66 -2.34 -19.78
C GLN A 225 -15.87 -1.16 -19.17
N TYR A 226 -14.54 -1.24 -19.12
CA TYR A 226 -13.66 -0.31 -18.41
C TYR A 226 -12.61 0.35 -19.32
N ALA A 227 -11.99 -0.41 -20.22
CA ALA A 227 -11.12 0.11 -21.28
C ALA A 227 -11.05 -0.89 -22.44
N ASP A 228 -11.47 -0.48 -23.63
CA ASP A 228 -11.35 -1.32 -24.84
C ASP A 228 -9.93 -1.19 -25.42
N THR A 229 -8.98 -1.94 -24.86
CA THR A 229 -7.55 -1.83 -25.24
C THR A 229 -7.15 -2.79 -26.37
N GLY A 230 -7.96 -3.82 -26.65
CA GLY A 230 -7.64 -4.86 -27.64
C GLY A 230 -6.43 -5.74 -27.28
N VAL A 231 -5.89 -5.63 -26.06
CA VAL A 231 -4.72 -6.40 -25.61
C VAL A 231 -5.14 -7.75 -25.06
N VAL A 232 -4.48 -8.81 -25.53
CA VAL A 232 -4.70 -10.19 -25.10
C VAL A 232 -3.58 -10.63 -24.14
N ALA A 233 -3.95 -11.33 -23.07
CA ALA A 233 -2.98 -11.85 -22.11
C ALA A 233 -2.35 -13.16 -22.54
N THR A 234 -1.16 -13.44 -22.00
CA THR A 234 -0.52 -14.73 -22.18
C THR A 234 -1.20 -15.79 -21.29
N ASN A 235 -1.48 -16.96 -21.85
CA ASN A 235 -1.99 -18.10 -21.09
C ASN A 235 -0.86 -18.83 -20.37
N SER A 236 -0.42 -18.29 -19.23
CA SER A 236 0.70 -18.83 -18.45
C SER A 236 0.50 -18.65 -16.95
N GLU A 237 1.11 -19.53 -16.16
CA GLU A 237 1.16 -19.43 -14.70
C GLU A 237 2.46 -18.80 -14.18
N THR A 238 3.44 -18.52 -15.05
CA THR A 238 4.77 -18.10 -14.61
C THR A 238 4.80 -16.61 -14.24
N PRO A 239 5.49 -16.21 -13.15
CA PRO A 239 5.67 -14.80 -12.82
C PRO A 239 6.30 -13.99 -13.95
N THR A 240 7.24 -14.57 -14.71
CA THR A 240 7.91 -13.91 -15.83
C THR A 240 6.91 -13.49 -16.92
N ASP A 241 5.98 -14.37 -17.28
CA ASP A 241 4.96 -14.03 -18.28
C ASP A 241 3.98 -12.97 -17.76
N ARG A 242 3.71 -12.96 -16.44
CA ARG A 242 2.91 -11.89 -15.79
C ARG A 242 3.60 -10.54 -15.81
N GLU A 243 4.91 -10.49 -15.59
CA GLU A 243 5.69 -9.26 -15.74
C GLU A 243 5.60 -8.72 -17.17
N ILE A 244 5.73 -9.61 -18.17
CA ILE A 244 5.64 -9.25 -19.59
C ILE A 244 4.23 -8.71 -19.93
N ASP A 245 3.18 -9.40 -19.50
CA ASP A 245 1.79 -8.95 -19.71
C ASP A 245 1.56 -7.58 -19.04
N LEU A 246 1.98 -7.40 -17.79
CA LEU A 246 1.86 -6.12 -17.09
C LEU A 246 2.61 -4.99 -17.80
N GLY A 247 3.81 -5.27 -18.32
CA GLY A 247 4.59 -4.31 -19.11
C GLY A 247 3.87 -3.84 -20.38
N ARG A 248 2.92 -4.63 -20.91
CA ARG A 248 2.07 -4.24 -22.04
C ARG A 248 0.76 -3.58 -21.60
N LEU A 249 0.13 -4.08 -20.54
CA LEU A 249 -1.18 -3.62 -20.08
C LEU A 249 -1.12 -2.25 -19.40
N LEU A 250 -0.11 -2.00 -18.57
CA LEU A 250 -0.04 -0.79 -17.75
C LEU A 250 0.04 0.50 -18.61
N PRO A 251 0.88 0.60 -19.65
CA PRO A 251 0.87 1.76 -20.54
C PRO A 251 -0.49 2.05 -21.19
N GLU A 252 -1.23 1.01 -21.59
CA GLU A 252 -2.56 1.18 -22.20
C GLU A 252 -3.59 1.66 -21.18
N ILE A 253 -3.56 1.15 -19.95
CA ILE A 253 -4.40 1.64 -18.84
C ILE A 253 -4.03 3.10 -18.50
N ALA A 254 -2.75 3.46 -18.61
CA ALA A 254 -2.24 4.80 -18.34
C ALA A 254 -2.77 5.83 -19.35
N LYS A 255 -2.75 5.52 -20.65
CA LYS A 255 -3.31 6.36 -21.73
C LYS A 255 -4.78 6.71 -21.51
N GLN A 256 -5.52 5.84 -20.83
CA GLN A 256 -6.92 6.03 -20.50
C GLN A 256 -7.13 6.80 -19.17
N GLY A 257 -6.06 7.22 -18.49
CA GLY A 257 -6.12 7.98 -17.24
C GLY A 257 -6.49 7.16 -16.00
N TRP A 258 -6.36 5.83 -16.05
CA TRP A 258 -6.79 4.95 -14.96
C TRP A 258 -5.69 4.65 -13.93
N LEU A 259 -4.42 4.98 -14.20
CA LEU A 259 -3.32 4.69 -13.27
C LEU A 259 -3.06 5.75 -12.20
N GLY A 260 -3.85 6.84 -12.16
CA GLY A 260 -3.64 7.91 -11.18
C GLY A 260 -3.63 7.44 -9.72
N ALA A 261 -4.49 6.47 -9.38
CA ALA A 261 -4.54 5.90 -8.03
C ALA A 261 -3.29 5.09 -7.65
N TRP A 262 -2.65 4.43 -8.63
CA TRP A 262 -1.36 3.77 -8.44
C TRP A 262 -0.19 4.76 -8.40
N GLY A 263 -0.24 5.80 -9.24
CA GLY A 263 0.82 6.81 -9.32
C GLY A 263 1.08 7.50 -7.98
N LYS A 264 0.05 7.63 -7.13
CA LYS A 264 0.19 8.13 -5.77
C LYS A 264 1.20 7.33 -4.92
N THR A 265 1.24 6.01 -5.06
CA THR A 265 2.03 5.14 -4.18
C THR A 265 3.36 4.72 -4.80
N ILE A 266 3.41 4.41 -6.10
CA ILE A 266 4.63 3.97 -6.78
C ILE A 266 5.33 5.08 -7.59
N GLY A 267 4.79 6.31 -7.53
CA GLY A 267 5.23 7.48 -8.28
C GLY A 267 4.62 7.53 -9.68
N ALA A 268 4.13 8.72 -10.08
CA ALA A 268 3.47 8.94 -11.37
C ALA A 268 4.38 8.63 -12.58
N GLY A 269 5.66 9.00 -12.52
CA GLY A 269 6.59 8.85 -13.64
C GLY A 269 6.04 9.46 -14.94
N ASP A 270 6.61 9.07 -16.08
CA ASP A 270 5.97 9.31 -17.37
C ASP A 270 5.05 8.10 -17.69
N PRO A 271 3.71 8.28 -17.66
CA PRO A 271 2.74 7.19 -17.77
C PRO A 271 2.83 6.40 -19.09
N GLU A 272 3.44 6.95 -20.14
CA GLU A 272 3.56 6.29 -21.45
C GLU A 272 4.88 5.53 -21.63
N THR A 273 5.75 5.52 -20.61
CA THR A 273 7.08 4.90 -20.68
C THR A 273 7.27 3.82 -19.61
N PHE A 274 8.34 3.03 -19.73
CA PHE A 274 8.79 2.13 -18.66
C PHE A 274 9.24 2.88 -17.39
N GLU A 275 9.42 4.21 -17.45
CA GLU A 275 9.68 5.04 -16.27
C GLU A 275 8.38 5.47 -15.54
N GLY A 276 7.21 5.06 -16.06
CA GLY A 276 5.86 5.36 -15.55
C GLY A 276 5.33 4.46 -14.44
N VAL A 277 4.10 4.78 -13.99
CA VAL A 277 3.31 3.99 -13.04
C VAL A 277 3.17 2.55 -13.55
N GLY A 278 3.97 1.62 -13.05
CA GLY A 278 3.93 0.22 -13.46
C GLY A 278 5.27 -0.32 -13.96
N GLY A 279 5.96 0.43 -14.82
CA GLY A 279 7.33 0.09 -15.18
C GLY A 279 8.26 0.19 -13.96
N ARG A 280 8.06 1.21 -13.11
CA ARG A 280 8.72 1.30 -11.79
C ARG A 280 8.46 0.08 -10.91
N PHE A 281 7.22 -0.39 -10.81
CA PHE A 281 6.90 -1.61 -10.05
C PHE A 281 7.61 -2.85 -10.62
N LEU A 282 7.69 -2.99 -11.93
CA LEU A 282 8.38 -4.13 -12.56
C LEU A 282 9.90 -4.05 -12.37
N GLU A 283 10.51 -2.86 -12.54
CA GLU A 283 11.95 -2.67 -12.46
C GLU A 283 12.48 -2.66 -11.02
N GLN A 284 11.83 -1.91 -10.14
CA GLN A 284 12.31 -1.63 -8.78
C GLN A 284 11.89 -2.70 -7.77
N THR A 285 10.83 -3.44 -8.08
CA THR A 285 10.33 -4.52 -7.21
C THR A 285 10.46 -5.88 -7.87
N SER A 286 9.87 -6.09 -9.04
CA SER A 286 9.75 -7.45 -9.59
C SER A 286 11.08 -8.03 -10.06
N SER A 287 11.89 -7.26 -10.78
CA SER A 287 13.19 -7.73 -11.27
C SER A 287 14.14 -8.18 -10.14
N PRO A 288 14.35 -7.41 -9.04
CA PRO A 288 15.14 -7.89 -7.90
C PRO A 288 14.64 -9.19 -7.29
N PHE A 289 13.33 -9.34 -7.08
CA PHE A 289 12.77 -10.56 -6.48
C PHE A 289 12.80 -11.77 -7.42
N ARG A 290 12.63 -11.55 -8.73
CA ARG A 290 12.87 -12.60 -9.73
C ARG A 290 14.31 -13.10 -9.68
N GLN A 291 15.28 -12.19 -9.63
CA GLN A 291 16.68 -12.57 -9.50
C GLN A 291 16.95 -13.30 -8.17
N LEU A 292 16.37 -12.85 -7.06
CA LEU A 292 16.46 -13.55 -5.77
C LEU A 292 15.91 -14.98 -5.86
N ARG A 293 14.75 -15.18 -6.50
CA ARG A 293 14.16 -16.52 -6.71
C ARG A 293 15.07 -17.43 -7.51
N ASP A 294 15.62 -16.91 -8.60
CA ASP A 294 16.52 -17.66 -9.47
C ASP A 294 17.83 -18.02 -8.73
N ARG A 295 18.32 -17.13 -7.85
CA ARG A 295 19.44 -17.45 -6.95
C ARG A 295 19.06 -18.50 -5.91
N LEU A 296 17.94 -18.34 -5.18
CA LEU A 296 17.54 -19.23 -4.06
C LEU A 296 17.31 -20.67 -4.48
N SER A 297 17.00 -20.89 -5.76
CA SER A 297 16.83 -22.21 -6.35
C SER A 297 18.17 -22.94 -6.57
N ASN A 298 19.32 -22.24 -6.49
CA ASN A 298 20.64 -22.73 -6.89
C ASN A 298 21.65 -22.98 -5.74
N THR A 299 21.19 -23.19 -4.49
CA THR A 299 21.96 -23.55 -3.26
C THR A 299 22.65 -22.37 -2.57
N PHE A 300 22.39 -22.17 -1.27
CA PHE A 300 22.96 -21.09 -0.44
C PHE A 300 23.76 -21.62 0.75
N THR A 301 24.82 -20.89 1.13
CA THR A 301 25.52 -20.99 2.42
C THR A 301 24.91 -20.02 3.44
N LEU A 302 25.23 -20.14 4.74
CA LEU A 302 24.67 -19.25 5.77
C LEU A 302 25.06 -17.76 5.58
N ASP A 303 26.35 -17.47 5.33
CA ASP A 303 26.82 -16.07 5.15
C ASP A 303 26.18 -15.37 3.94
N SER A 304 25.80 -16.15 2.91
CA SER A 304 25.12 -15.60 1.73
C SER A 304 23.65 -15.26 1.98
N LEU A 305 23.01 -15.76 3.04
CA LEU A 305 21.62 -15.41 3.36
C LEU A 305 21.50 -14.03 3.99
N GLN A 306 22.41 -13.66 4.89
CA GLN A 306 22.40 -12.34 5.53
C GLN A 306 22.60 -11.22 4.48
N GLU A 307 23.53 -11.40 3.54
CA GLU A 307 23.74 -10.47 2.43
C GLU A 307 22.47 -10.31 1.56
N GLU A 308 21.77 -11.42 1.28
CA GLU A 308 20.51 -11.36 0.53
C GLU A 308 19.37 -10.69 1.32
N VAL A 309 19.32 -10.85 2.64
CA VAL A 309 18.36 -10.12 3.48
C VAL A 309 18.60 -8.61 3.38
N GLN A 310 19.87 -8.18 3.46
CA GLN A 310 20.21 -6.77 3.33
C GLN A 310 19.95 -6.25 1.91
N SER A 311 20.30 -7.01 0.87
CA SER A 311 20.07 -6.61 -0.53
C SER A 311 18.59 -6.54 -0.89
N SER A 312 17.75 -7.33 -0.21
CA SER A 312 16.29 -7.35 -0.43
C SER A 312 15.54 -6.21 0.24
N ARG A 313 16.20 -5.43 1.10
CA ARG A 313 15.57 -4.38 1.90
C ARG A 313 14.91 -3.29 1.05
N ASP A 314 15.64 -2.67 0.14
CA ASP A 314 15.11 -1.58 -0.71
C ASP A 314 14.04 -2.08 -1.71
N PRO A 315 14.22 -3.23 -2.39
CA PRO A 315 13.15 -3.83 -3.19
C PRO A 315 11.89 -4.13 -2.38
N LEU A 316 12.03 -4.58 -1.13
CA LEU A 316 10.89 -4.81 -0.25
C LEU A 316 10.20 -3.51 0.19
N LEU A 317 10.94 -2.44 0.48
CA LEU A 317 10.34 -1.14 0.76
C LEU A 317 9.51 -0.65 -0.42
N THR A 318 10.05 -0.78 -1.63
CA THR A 318 9.31 -0.42 -2.86
C THR A 318 8.06 -1.30 -3.06
N LEU A 319 8.16 -2.60 -2.75
CA LEU A 319 6.99 -3.49 -2.74
C LEU A 319 5.94 -3.04 -1.72
N LEU A 320 6.37 -2.61 -0.53
CA LEU A 320 5.47 -2.12 0.51
C LEU A 320 4.76 -0.83 0.10
N ASP A 321 5.42 0.07 -0.63
CA ASP A 321 4.77 1.25 -1.23
C ASP A 321 3.70 0.84 -2.23
N ALA A 322 4.01 -0.11 -3.12
CA ALA A 322 3.01 -0.66 -4.03
C ALA A 322 1.84 -1.31 -3.27
N LEU A 323 2.11 -2.03 -2.17
CA LEU A 323 1.08 -2.66 -1.35
C LEU A 323 0.21 -1.63 -0.59
N ALA A 324 0.76 -0.47 -0.22
CA ALA A 324 0.00 0.62 0.42
C ALA A 324 -1.22 1.03 -0.42
N PHE A 325 -1.16 0.87 -1.75
CA PHE A 325 -2.30 1.06 -2.64
C PHE A 325 -3.52 0.22 -2.22
N TRP A 326 -3.35 -1.10 -2.06
CA TRP A 326 -4.46 -2.00 -1.67
C TRP A 326 -4.81 -1.88 -0.19
N ALA A 327 -3.88 -1.40 0.64
CA ALA A 327 -4.21 -1.03 2.00
C ALA A 327 -5.20 0.13 1.99
N ASP A 328 -4.95 1.21 1.24
CA ASP A 328 -5.80 2.41 1.18
C ASP A 328 -7.06 2.21 0.31
N ASN A 329 -6.99 1.35 -0.70
CA ASN A 329 -8.08 0.99 -1.63
C ASN A 329 -8.41 -0.50 -1.49
N PRO A 330 -9.14 -0.90 -0.42
CA PRO A 330 -9.37 -2.30 -0.12
C PRO A 330 -10.22 -2.97 -1.20
N LEU A 331 -10.00 -4.27 -1.39
CA LEU A 331 -10.91 -5.13 -2.15
C LEU A 331 -12.23 -5.27 -1.40
N LEU A 332 -13.33 -5.24 -2.14
CA LEU A 332 -14.69 -5.13 -1.62
C LEU A 332 -15.52 -6.35 -2.00
N THR A 333 -16.32 -6.84 -1.06
CA THR A 333 -17.29 -7.93 -1.25
C THR A 333 -18.66 -7.53 -0.73
N HIS A 334 -19.68 -8.35 -1.02
CA HIS A 334 -21.07 -8.11 -0.62
C HIS A 334 -21.56 -6.70 -0.98
N VAL A 335 -21.12 -6.20 -2.14
CA VAL A 335 -21.40 -4.83 -2.57
C VAL A 335 -22.89 -4.71 -2.90
N ARG A 336 -23.55 -3.71 -2.33
CA ARG A 336 -24.98 -3.45 -2.52
C ARG A 336 -25.30 -1.96 -2.51
N PRO A 337 -26.28 -1.51 -3.29
CA PRO A 337 -26.74 -0.12 -3.21
C PRO A 337 -27.42 0.12 -1.85
N VAL A 338 -27.11 1.24 -1.19
CA VAL A 338 -27.76 1.63 0.07
C VAL A 338 -29.22 2.03 -0.18
N LYS A 339 -29.47 2.70 -1.31
CA LYS A 339 -30.82 3.00 -1.85
C LYS A 339 -30.77 2.90 -3.37
N LYS A 340 -31.82 2.34 -4.00
CA LYS A 340 -31.87 2.04 -5.45
C LYS A 340 -31.68 3.25 -6.38
N GLU A 341 -31.86 4.47 -5.88
CA GLU A 341 -31.79 5.72 -6.66
C GLU A 341 -30.59 6.62 -6.30
N GLN A 342 -29.67 6.14 -5.44
CA GLN A 342 -28.50 6.91 -5.01
C GLN A 342 -27.21 6.21 -5.44
N ALA A 343 -26.21 6.99 -5.89
CA ALA A 343 -24.85 6.50 -6.21
C ALA A 343 -24.03 6.14 -4.95
N ARG A 344 -24.70 5.61 -3.93
CA ARG A 344 -24.15 5.29 -2.62
C ARG A 344 -24.24 3.79 -2.38
N TRP A 345 -23.10 3.20 -2.08
CA TRP A 345 -22.89 1.77 -1.95
C TRP A 345 -22.46 1.42 -0.55
N ALA A 346 -22.84 0.22 -0.11
CA ALA A 346 -22.31 -0.43 1.07
C ALA A 346 -21.53 -1.68 0.63
N ALA A 347 -20.39 -1.93 1.25
CA ALA A 347 -19.60 -3.13 1.01
C ALA A 347 -18.85 -3.56 2.26
N GLU A 348 -18.32 -4.77 2.20
CA GLU A 348 -17.39 -5.34 3.17
C GLU A 348 -15.96 -5.25 2.64
N ALA A 349 -15.05 -4.67 3.42
CA ALA A 349 -13.65 -4.58 3.05
C ALA A 349 -12.91 -5.89 3.39
N LEU A 350 -12.30 -6.52 2.38
CA LEU A 350 -11.47 -7.71 2.56
C LEU A 350 -10.08 -7.32 3.10
N ARG A 351 -9.88 -7.55 4.39
CA ARG A 351 -8.62 -7.28 5.08
C ARG A 351 -8.17 -8.43 5.95
N GLY A 352 -6.89 -8.47 6.27
CA GLY A 352 -6.28 -9.50 7.09
C GLY A 352 -6.41 -9.31 8.60
N GLY A 353 -6.74 -8.09 9.04
CA GLY A 353 -7.07 -7.79 10.44
C GLY A 353 -8.17 -8.73 10.95
N GLU A 354 -8.05 -9.14 12.20
CA GLU A 354 -9.10 -9.94 12.84
C GLU A 354 -10.37 -9.11 12.99
N GLN A 355 -11.51 -9.81 12.90
CA GLN A 355 -12.86 -9.26 12.91
C GLN A 355 -13.11 -8.11 13.91
N PRO A 356 -14.10 -7.24 13.63
CA PRO A 356 -15.12 -7.37 12.59
C PRO A 356 -14.66 -6.93 11.19
N VAL A 357 -15.27 -7.53 10.17
CA VAL A 357 -15.17 -7.09 8.78
C VAL A 357 -15.64 -5.62 8.74
N GLU A 358 -14.77 -4.72 8.26
CA GLU A 358 -15.11 -3.30 8.19
C GLU A 358 -16.18 -3.11 7.12
N GLN A 359 -17.39 -2.77 7.56
CA GLN A 359 -18.43 -2.28 6.67
C GLN A 359 -18.16 -0.84 6.32
N MET A 360 -18.19 -0.55 5.02
CA MET A 360 -17.97 0.80 4.51
C MET A 360 -19.11 1.23 3.61
N GLU A 361 -19.49 2.50 3.75
CA GLU A 361 -20.36 3.19 2.80
C GLU A 361 -19.55 4.21 2.03
N PHE A 362 -19.80 4.29 0.72
CA PHE A 362 -19.06 5.19 -0.16
C PHE A 362 -19.89 5.58 -1.38
N ASP A 363 -19.55 6.73 -1.94
CA ASP A 363 -20.08 7.16 -3.23
C ASP A 363 -19.23 6.60 -4.37
N ALA A 364 -19.90 6.02 -5.36
CA ALA A 364 -19.31 5.56 -6.60
C ALA A 364 -20.36 5.44 -7.72
N SER A 365 -19.98 5.79 -8.94
CA SER A 365 -20.70 5.36 -10.13
C SER A 365 -20.49 3.86 -10.36
N ALA A 366 -21.50 3.18 -10.90
CA ALA A 366 -21.39 1.79 -11.29
C ALA A 366 -22.01 1.58 -12.68
N PRO A 367 -21.52 0.63 -13.47
CA PRO A 367 -22.14 0.30 -14.74
C PRO A 367 -23.59 -0.18 -14.56
N ILE A 368 -24.48 0.16 -15.51
CA ILE A 368 -25.94 -0.09 -15.45
C ILE A 368 -26.30 -1.57 -15.18
N GLU A 369 -25.42 -2.52 -15.52
CA GLU A 369 -25.62 -3.96 -15.32
C GLU A 369 -25.43 -4.47 -13.87
N THR A 370 -25.02 -3.63 -12.91
CA THR A 370 -24.71 -4.02 -11.52
C THR A 370 -25.92 -4.17 -10.59
N VAL A 371 -27.14 -4.34 -11.11
CA VAL A 371 -28.37 -4.45 -10.30
C VAL A 371 -28.43 -5.77 -9.50
N HIS A 372 -27.78 -6.83 -9.99
CA HIS A 372 -27.64 -8.09 -9.26
C HIS A 372 -26.17 -8.51 -9.21
N ILE A 373 -25.57 -8.41 -8.02
CA ILE A 373 -24.15 -8.69 -7.78
C ILE A 373 -24.02 -10.07 -7.13
N PRO A 374 -23.38 -11.05 -7.78
CA PRO A 374 -23.02 -12.33 -7.17
C PRO A 374 -22.18 -12.16 -5.90
N GLU A 375 -22.39 -13.02 -4.90
CA GLU A 375 -21.70 -12.93 -3.60
C GLU A 375 -20.17 -13.13 -3.70
N ASN A 376 -19.73 -13.90 -4.69
CA ASN A 376 -18.31 -14.19 -4.93
C ASN A 376 -17.57 -13.08 -5.70
N ASN A 377 -18.28 -12.05 -6.17
CA ASN A 377 -17.65 -10.96 -6.91
C ASN A 377 -16.82 -10.06 -6.00
N VAL A 378 -15.64 -9.72 -6.48
CA VAL A 378 -14.72 -8.81 -5.82
C VAL A 378 -14.67 -7.50 -6.59
N PHE A 379 -14.79 -6.39 -5.88
CA PHE A 379 -14.76 -5.05 -6.45
C PHE A 379 -13.63 -4.23 -5.87
N ILE A 380 -13.30 -3.15 -6.55
CA ILE A 380 -12.47 -2.09 -5.99
C ILE A 380 -13.11 -0.74 -6.32
N ARG A 381 -13.07 0.18 -5.34
CA ARG A 381 -13.43 1.57 -5.59
C ARG A 381 -12.23 2.25 -6.25
N TRP A 382 -12.40 2.70 -7.47
CA TRP A 382 -11.33 3.24 -8.30
C TRP A 382 -11.62 4.69 -8.70
N GLN A 383 -10.60 5.53 -8.86
CA GLN A 383 -10.78 6.86 -9.45
C GLN A 383 -10.48 6.78 -10.95
N GLY A 384 -11.53 6.86 -11.77
CA GLY A 384 -11.40 6.88 -13.23
C GLY A 384 -10.93 8.24 -13.77
N PRO A 385 -10.74 8.38 -15.09
CA PRO A 385 -10.27 9.61 -15.74
C PRO A 385 -11.11 10.87 -15.46
N GLY A 386 -12.39 10.72 -15.14
CA GLY A 386 -13.28 11.83 -14.75
C GLY A 386 -13.13 12.30 -13.30
N LYS A 387 -12.21 11.71 -12.51
CA LYS A 387 -12.07 11.89 -11.05
C LYS A 387 -13.28 11.49 -10.21
N GLU A 388 -14.37 11.06 -10.83
CA GLU A 388 -15.49 10.43 -10.14
C GLU A 388 -15.11 9.01 -9.72
N PRO A 389 -15.31 8.65 -8.43
CA PRO A 389 -15.12 7.29 -7.98
C PRO A 389 -16.04 6.34 -8.75
N THR A 390 -15.47 5.27 -9.30
CA THR A 390 -16.15 4.22 -10.05
C THR A 390 -15.96 2.89 -9.33
N LEU A 391 -17.01 2.07 -9.28
CA LEU A 391 -16.94 0.72 -8.77
C LEU A 391 -16.50 -0.22 -9.90
N VAL A 392 -15.29 -0.78 -9.81
CA VAL A 392 -14.73 -1.71 -10.80
C VAL A 392 -14.93 -3.14 -10.32
N ASN A 393 -15.58 -3.96 -11.13
CA ASN A 393 -15.72 -5.40 -10.89
C ASN A 393 -14.46 -6.13 -11.37
N LEU A 394 -13.78 -6.84 -10.47
CA LEU A 394 -12.59 -7.62 -10.78
C LEU A 394 -12.93 -9.06 -11.21
N SER A 395 -14.18 -9.50 -11.10
CA SER A 395 -14.61 -10.79 -11.63
C SER A 395 -14.58 -10.80 -13.16
N PRO A 396 -14.25 -11.94 -13.79
CA PRO A 396 -13.92 -13.24 -13.17
C PRO A 396 -12.44 -13.41 -12.79
N PHE A 397 -11.60 -12.38 -12.92
CA PHE A 397 -10.15 -12.51 -12.69
C PHE A 397 -9.77 -12.59 -11.21
N VAL A 398 -10.57 -11.96 -10.34
CA VAL A 398 -10.46 -12.07 -8.89
C VAL A 398 -11.83 -12.45 -8.32
N THR A 399 -11.88 -13.52 -7.54
CA THR A 399 -13.10 -13.98 -6.87
C THR A 399 -12.81 -14.24 -5.39
N VAL A 400 -13.86 -14.26 -4.57
CA VAL A 400 -13.79 -14.63 -3.16
C VAL A 400 -14.62 -15.87 -2.90
N GLU A 401 -14.11 -16.76 -2.07
CA GLU A 401 -14.86 -17.89 -1.52
C GLU A 401 -14.64 -17.99 -0.03
N THR A 402 -15.61 -18.54 0.69
CA THR A 402 -15.41 -18.84 2.12
C THR A 402 -14.81 -20.22 2.26
N ASP A 403 -13.65 -20.32 2.91
CA ASP A 403 -13.05 -21.60 3.27
C ASP A 403 -13.97 -22.33 4.27
N GLU A 404 -14.45 -23.52 3.89
CA GLU A 404 -15.44 -24.26 4.68
C GLU A 404 -14.95 -24.64 6.09
N ASN A 405 -13.65 -24.88 6.25
CA ASN A 405 -13.06 -25.32 7.50
C ASN A 405 -12.86 -24.17 8.49
N THR A 406 -12.41 -23.02 7.98
CA THR A 406 -12.01 -21.86 8.79
C THR A 406 -13.08 -20.77 8.82
N ARG A 407 -14.08 -20.85 7.93
CA ARG A 407 -15.09 -19.81 7.67
C ARG A 407 -14.50 -18.43 7.37
N ARG A 408 -13.28 -18.40 6.83
CA ARG A 408 -12.59 -17.16 6.45
C ARG A 408 -12.63 -16.97 4.93
N PRO A 409 -12.70 -15.73 4.44
CA PRO A 409 -12.62 -15.46 3.03
C PRO A 409 -11.24 -15.83 2.47
N VAL A 410 -11.23 -16.49 1.33
CA VAL A 410 -10.06 -16.82 0.51
C VAL A 410 -10.25 -16.13 -0.83
N LEU A 411 -9.25 -15.32 -1.18
CA LEU A 411 -9.18 -14.71 -2.50
C LEU A 411 -8.54 -15.67 -3.49
N TRP A 412 -9.17 -15.76 -4.65
CA TRP A 412 -8.75 -16.56 -5.76
C TRP A 412 -8.46 -15.66 -6.95
N ILE A 413 -7.25 -15.78 -7.51
CA ILE A 413 -6.84 -15.09 -8.72
C ILE A 413 -6.83 -16.10 -9.86
N ILE A 414 -7.33 -15.72 -11.01
CA ILE A 414 -7.23 -16.53 -12.21
C ILE A 414 -5.76 -16.85 -12.58
N SER A 415 -5.48 -18.09 -12.98
CA SER A 415 -4.14 -18.56 -13.34
C SER A 415 -4.04 -18.83 -14.85
N HIS A 416 -4.51 -19.96 -15.34
CA HIS A 416 -4.33 -20.32 -16.75
C HIS A 416 -5.46 -21.22 -17.24
N HIS A 417 -5.49 -21.45 -18.54
CA HIS A 417 -6.34 -22.43 -19.21
C HIS A 417 -5.50 -23.61 -19.69
N ARG A 418 -5.93 -24.83 -19.41
CA ARG A 418 -5.30 -26.01 -19.97
C ARG A 418 -6.31 -27.13 -20.15
N ASP A 419 -6.27 -27.79 -21.30
CA ASP A 419 -7.09 -28.96 -21.60
C ASP A 419 -8.61 -28.72 -21.38
N GLY A 420 -9.10 -27.52 -21.70
CA GLY A 420 -10.50 -27.12 -21.53
C GLY A 420 -10.90 -26.76 -20.09
N ILE A 421 -9.93 -26.70 -19.17
CA ILE A 421 -10.13 -26.43 -17.74
C ILE A 421 -9.46 -25.10 -17.38
N TRP A 422 -10.23 -24.24 -16.71
CA TRP A 422 -9.72 -23.02 -16.10
C TRP A 422 -9.07 -23.32 -14.76
N TYR A 423 -7.96 -22.67 -14.45
CA TYR A 423 -7.25 -22.79 -13.18
C TYR A 423 -7.20 -21.46 -12.46
N ARG A 424 -7.24 -21.51 -11.12
CA ARG A 424 -7.14 -20.35 -10.23
C ARG A 424 -6.12 -20.59 -9.12
N ARG A 425 -5.41 -19.54 -8.76
CA ARG A 425 -4.42 -19.47 -7.69
C ARG A 425 -5.06 -18.93 -6.42
N SER A 426 -4.87 -19.64 -5.32
CA SER A 426 -5.22 -19.18 -3.98
C SER A 426 -4.21 -18.12 -3.52
N LEU A 427 -4.67 -16.93 -3.15
CA LEU A 427 -3.80 -15.93 -2.49
C LEU A 427 -3.42 -16.33 -1.06
N ARG A 428 -4.09 -17.34 -0.49
CA ARG A 428 -3.74 -17.82 0.85
C ARG A 428 -2.35 -18.43 0.83
N ASP A 429 -2.08 -19.36 -0.07
CA ASP A 429 -0.90 -20.24 -0.06
C ASP A 429 -0.23 -20.41 -1.43
N GLY A 430 -0.72 -19.72 -2.46
CA GLY A 430 -0.17 -19.78 -3.81
C GLY A 430 -0.55 -21.04 -4.59
N THR A 431 -1.32 -21.96 -4.01
CA THR A 431 -1.68 -23.22 -4.68
C THR A 431 -2.64 -22.98 -5.86
N VAL A 432 -2.45 -23.74 -6.94
CA VAL A 432 -3.24 -23.63 -8.16
C VAL A 432 -4.22 -24.81 -8.24
N HIS A 433 -5.50 -24.50 -8.48
CA HIS A 433 -6.58 -25.48 -8.48
C HIS A 433 -7.45 -25.33 -9.73
N PRO A 434 -8.01 -26.44 -10.26
CA PRO A 434 -9.00 -26.37 -11.32
C PRO A 434 -10.27 -25.66 -10.81
N TRP A 435 -10.75 -24.70 -11.59
CA TRP A 435 -11.97 -23.96 -11.32
C TRP A 435 -13.18 -24.74 -11.82
N LYS A 436 -13.81 -25.46 -10.89
CA LYS A 436 -15.04 -26.22 -11.15
C LYS A 436 -16.26 -25.30 -11.08
N GLY A 437 -17.23 -25.52 -11.97
CA GLY A 437 -18.52 -24.83 -11.90
C GLY A 437 -18.52 -23.37 -12.36
N ILE A 438 -17.53 -22.96 -13.16
CA ILE A 438 -17.50 -21.62 -13.77
C ILE A 438 -18.78 -21.37 -14.58
N ALA A 439 -19.42 -20.22 -14.38
CA ALA A 439 -20.62 -19.87 -15.13
C ALA A 439 -20.28 -19.57 -16.59
N GLU A 440 -21.19 -19.89 -17.52
CA GLU A 440 -20.95 -19.69 -18.96
C GLU A 440 -20.59 -18.23 -19.31
N LYS A 441 -21.19 -17.25 -18.63
CA LYS A 441 -20.86 -15.82 -18.83
C LYS A 441 -19.42 -15.51 -18.40
N GLU A 442 -18.98 -16.06 -17.28
CA GLU A 442 -17.61 -15.88 -16.77
C GLU A 442 -16.62 -16.56 -17.70
N ARG A 443 -16.92 -17.79 -18.13
CA ARG A 443 -16.12 -18.55 -19.09
C ARG A 443 -15.90 -17.77 -20.38
N LYS A 444 -16.96 -17.22 -20.98
CA LYS A 444 -16.85 -16.38 -22.19
C LYS A 444 -16.02 -15.13 -21.98
N SER A 445 -16.13 -14.52 -20.79
CA SER A 445 -15.36 -13.32 -20.45
C SER A 445 -13.86 -13.64 -20.31
N LEU A 446 -13.53 -14.81 -19.74
CA LEU A 446 -12.16 -15.31 -19.70
C LEU A 446 -11.66 -15.63 -21.11
N GLU A 447 -12.40 -16.42 -21.90
CA GLU A 447 -12.00 -16.77 -23.27
C GLU A 447 -11.70 -15.52 -24.11
N ALA A 448 -12.56 -14.50 -24.05
CA ALA A 448 -12.33 -13.23 -24.73
C ALA A 448 -11.05 -12.49 -24.29
N ALA A 449 -10.61 -12.66 -23.03
CA ALA A 449 -9.40 -12.02 -22.52
C ALA A 449 -8.10 -12.72 -22.95
N TRP A 450 -8.19 -13.98 -23.41
CA TRP A 450 -7.06 -14.79 -23.87
C TRP A 450 -6.98 -15.02 -25.38
N GLY A 451 -8.00 -14.60 -26.14
CA GLY A 451 -8.06 -14.75 -27.60
C GLY A 451 -8.71 -16.04 -28.02
#